data_AF-A0A2D7QTL7-F1
#
_entry.id   AF-A0A2D7QTL7-F1
#
_cell.length_a   1.000
_cell.length_b   1.000
_cell.length_c   1.000
_cell.angle_alpha   90.00
_cell.angle_beta   90.00
_cell.angle_gamma   90.00
#
_symmetry.space_group_name_H-M   'P 1'
#
loop_
_entity.id
_entity.type
_entity.pdbx_description
1 polymer ?
#
loop_
_entity_poly.entity_id
_entity_poly.type
_entity_poly.pdbx_seq_one_letter_code
_entity_poly.pdbx_strand_id
1 'polypeptide(L)'
;LIEYSDQLLPLLSQKTTLMYLCGLKGMEFGIYPWLYRINSNLVNLPKGMSDQDIQSLPASAKEWSQVERARDKDRLFKETY
;
A
#
# COMPACT_ATOMS: atom_id res chain seq x y z
N LEU A 1 3.49 4.41 14.09
CA LEU A 1 3.13 4.67 12.67
C LEU A 1 1.67 5.10 12.49
N ILE A 2 0.66 4.41 13.04
CA ILE A 2 -0.74 4.89 12.98
C ILE A 2 -0.88 6.26 13.64
N GLU A 3 -0.17 6.51 14.75
CA GLU A 3 -0.18 7.79 15.47
C GLU A 3 0.24 9.01 14.63
N TYR A 4 0.88 8.80 13.47
CA TYR A 4 1.30 9.85 12.55
C TYR A 4 0.42 9.91 11.28
N SER A 5 -0.66 9.13 11.21
CA SER A 5 -1.55 9.10 10.04
C SER A 5 -2.07 10.48 9.69
N ASP A 6 -2.43 11.27 10.69
CA ASP A 6 -3.04 12.59 10.50
C ASP A 6 -2.06 13.60 9.90
N GLN A 7 -0.75 13.38 10.08
CA GLN A 7 0.31 14.21 9.49
C GLN A 7 0.71 13.70 8.10
N LEU A 8 0.72 12.37 7.91
CA LEU A 8 1.13 11.73 6.66
C LEU A 8 0.05 11.80 5.58
N LEU A 9 -1.22 11.60 5.94
CA LEU A 9 -2.31 11.50 4.97
C LEU A 9 -2.49 12.79 4.13
N PRO A 10 -2.40 14.01 4.69
CA PRO A 10 -2.42 15.23 3.89
C PRO A 10 -1.28 15.29 2.87
N LEU A 11 -0.07 14.85 3.24
CA LEU A 11 1.08 14.81 2.33
C LEU A 11 0.85 13.78 1.22
N LEU A 12 0.43 12.56 1.58
CA LEU A 12 0.14 11.49 0.62
C LEU A 12 -1.05 11.84 -0.30
N SER A 13 -1.92 12.76 0.07
CA SER A 13 -3.05 13.17 -0.77
C SER A 13 -2.64 14.18 -1.87
N GLN A 14 -1.51 14.87 -1.73
CA GLN A 14 -1.05 15.85 -2.73
C GLN A 14 -0.58 15.14 -4.01
N LYS A 15 -1.08 15.59 -5.17
CA LYS A 15 -0.72 15.02 -6.48
C LYS A 15 0.78 15.07 -6.79
N THR A 16 1.50 16.02 -6.18
CA THR A 16 2.95 16.22 -6.35
C THR A 16 3.79 15.33 -5.44
N THR A 17 3.18 14.69 -4.43
CA THR A 17 3.90 13.81 -3.52
C THR A 17 4.15 12.47 -4.18
N LEU A 18 5.42 12.06 -4.16
CA LEU A 18 5.89 10.75 -4.57
C LEU A 18 6.27 9.93 -3.32
N MET A 19 5.98 8.65 -3.35
CA MET A 19 6.34 7.68 -2.33
C MET A 19 7.24 6.60 -2.95
N TYR A 20 8.32 6.26 -2.25
CA TYR A 20 9.27 5.24 -2.67
C TYR A 20 9.29 4.12 -1.62
N LEU A 21 9.14 2.89 -2.09
CA LEU A 21 9.21 1.67 -1.31
C LEU A 21 10.48 0.92 -1.71
N CYS A 22 11.43 0.73 -0.79
CA CYS A 22 12.67 0.02 -1.06
C CYS A 22 13.09 -0.88 0.12
N GLY A 23 13.57 -2.08 -0.18
CA GLY A 23 14.10 -3.02 0.81
C GLY A 23 13.88 -4.48 0.42
N LEU A 24 13.83 -5.36 1.42
CA LEU A 24 13.67 -6.79 1.20
C LEU A 24 12.28 -7.15 0.67
N LYS A 25 12.22 -8.09 -0.25
CA LYS A 25 10.96 -8.67 -0.72
C LYS A 25 10.15 -9.22 0.46
N GLY A 26 8.90 -8.81 0.52
CA GLY A 26 7.95 -9.14 1.58
C GLY A 26 7.65 -7.98 2.52
N MET A 27 8.48 -6.93 2.56
CA MET A 27 8.16 -5.73 3.36
C MET A 27 6.89 -5.03 2.84
N GLU A 28 6.62 -5.12 1.53
CA GLU A 28 5.45 -4.53 0.91
C GLU A 28 4.13 -5.10 1.45
N PHE A 29 4.15 -6.35 1.94
CA PHE A 29 2.98 -7.03 2.48
C PHE A 29 2.49 -6.41 3.77
N GLY A 30 3.36 -5.76 4.55
CA GLY A 30 2.94 -4.96 5.70
C GLY A 30 2.54 -3.52 5.33
N ILE A 31 3.09 -3.00 4.23
CA ILE A 31 2.94 -1.59 3.85
C ILE A 31 1.66 -1.35 3.04
N TYR A 32 1.27 -2.25 2.14
CA TYR A 32 0.01 -2.11 1.41
C TYR A 32 -1.23 -2.13 2.33
N PRO A 33 -1.38 -3.07 3.28
CA PRO A 33 -2.50 -3.03 4.22
C PRO A 33 -2.47 -1.77 5.11
N TRP A 34 -1.27 -1.29 5.49
CA TRP A 34 -1.14 -0.07 6.27
C TRP A 34 -1.59 1.17 5.49
N LEU A 35 -1.14 1.32 4.23
CA LEU A 35 -1.55 2.42 3.35
C LEU A 35 -3.06 2.43 3.14
N TYR A 36 -3.65 1.26 2.93
CA TYR A 36 -5.09 1.13 2.79
C TYR A 36 -5.83 1.52 4.09
N ARG A 37 -5.37 1.04 5.26
CA ARG A 37 -6.00 1.35 6.56
C ARG A 37 -6.01 2.84 6.90
N ILE A 38 -4.99 3.59 6.48
CA ILE A 38 -4.96 5.05 6.67
C ILE A 38 -5.74 5.81 5.58
N ASN A 39 -6.47 5.09 4.72
CA ASN A 39 -7.23 5.64 3.59
C ASN A 39 -6.34 6.43 2.59
N SER A 40 -5.12 5.94 2.36
CA SER A 40 -4.22 6.53 1.35
C SER A 40 -4.77 6.34 -0.06
N ASN A 41 -4.65 7.35 -0.90
CA ASN A 41 -4.99 7.25 -2.33
C ASN A 41 -3.92 6.56 -3.19
N LEU A 42 -2.84 6.06 -2.59
CA LEU A 42 -1.73 5.41 -3.30
C LEU A 42 -1.93 3.90 -3.53
N VAL A 43 -2.86 3.27 -2.82
CA VAL A 43 -3.16 1.84 -2.95
C VAL A 43 -4.67 1.65 -2.90
N ASN A 44 -5.22 0.97 -3.89
CA ASN A 44 -6.63 0.55 -3.90
C ASN A 44 -6.73 -0.94 -3.67
N LEU A 45 -7.84 -1.39 -3.06
CA LEU A 45 -8.15 -2.81 -3.02
C LEU A 45 -8.62 -3.30 -4.40
N PRO A 46 -8.17 -4.47 -4.86
CA PRO A 46 -8.77 -5.16 -6.00
C PRO A 46 -10.28 -5.37 -5.80
N LYS A 47 -11.04 -5.43 -6.91
CA LYS A 47 -12.48 -5.68 -6.85
C LYS A 47 -12.78 -6.97 -6.08
N GLY A 48 -13.65 -6.89 -5.08
CA GLY A 48 -14.08 -8.03 -4.27
C GLY A 48 -13.19 -8.35 -3.07
N MET A 49 -12.08 -7.62 -2.86
CA MET A 49 -11.26 -7.72 -1.65
C MET A 49 -11.74 -6.70 -0.61
N SER A 50 -11.97 -7.15 0.62
CA SER A 50 -12.31 -6.31 1.78
C SER A 50 -11.05 -5.90 2.57
N ASP A 51 -11.22 -4.97 3.52
CA ASP A 51 -10.14 -4.60 4.45
C ASP A 51 -9.64 -5.82 5.23
N GLN A 52 -10.55 -6.66 5.73
CA GLN A 52 -10.17 -7.83 6.51
C GLN A 52 -9.38 -8.85 5.67
N ASP A 53 -9.69 -8.97 4.37
CA ASP A 53 -8.98 -9.86 3.47
C ASP A 53 -7.51 -9.44 3.30
N ILE A 54 -7.24 -8.15 3.06
CA ILE A 54 -5.85 -7.68 2.90
C ILE A 54 -5.04 -7.77 4.20
N GLN A 55 -5.66 -7.55 5.36
CA GLN A 55 -4.97 -7.64 6.67
C GLN A 55 -4.62 -9.08 7.05
N SER A 56 -5.41 -10.05 6.60
CA SER A 56 -5.21 -11.47 6.89
C SER A 56 -4.52 -12.24 5.76
N LEU A 57 -4.15 -11.54 4.67
CA LEU A 57 -3.60 -12.16 3.48
C LEU A 57 -2.21 -12.78 3.76
N PRO A 58 -2.03 -14.10 3.57
CA PRO A 58 -0.73 -14.74 3.77
C PRO A 58 0.35 -14.18 2.85
N ALA A 59 1.59 -14.10 3.30
CA ALA A 59 2.71 -13.62 2.48
C ALA A 59 2.93 -14.44 1.18
N SER A 60 2.50 -15.71 1.16
CA SER A 60 2.57 -16.60 -0.01
C SER A 60 1.39 -16.46 -0.98
N ALA A 61 0.40 -15.62 -0.67
CA ALA A 61 -0.81 -15.46 -1.45
C ALA A 61 -0.51 -14.85 -2.84
N LYS A 62 -1.16 -15.38 -3.88
CA LYS A 62 -0.99 -14.88 -5.26
C LYS A 62 -1.66 -13.54 -5.47
N GLU A 63 -2.63 -13.22 -4.62
CA GLU A 63 -3.44 -12.01 -4.58
C GLU A 63 -2.60 -10.76 -4.35
N TRP A 64 -1.40 -10.87 -3.73
CA TRP A 64 -0.44 -9.75 -3.65
C TRP A 64 -0.10 -9.15 -5.01
N SER A 65 -0.08 -9.97 -6.06
CA SER A 65 0.13 -9.48 -7.44
C SER A 65 -1.00 -8.56 -7.91
N GLN A 66 -2.23 -8.75 -7.42
CA GLN A 66 -3.38 -7.90 -7.74
C GLN A 66 -3.32 -6.60 -6.95
N VAL A 67 -3.00 -6.68 -5.65
CA VAL A 67 -2.78 -5.50 -4.79
C VAL A 67 -1.67 -4.62 -5.36
N GLU A 68 -0.55 -5.22 -5.77
CA GLU A 68 0.55 -4.50 -6.39
C GLU A 68 0.15 -3.82 -7.71
N ARG A 69 -0.74 -4.43 -8.50
CA ARG A 69 -1.25 -3.81 -9.74
C ARG A 69 -2.22 -2.66 -9.49
N ALA A 70 -2.88 -2.65 -8.34
CA ALA A 70 -3.87 -1.65 -7.94
C ALA A 70 -3.27 -0.40 -7.29
N ARG A 71 -1.95 -0.38 -7.06
CA ARG A 71 -1.24 0.83 -6.59
C ARG A 71 -1.19 1.93 -7.65
N ASP A 72 -1.04 3.17 -7.19
CA ASP A 72 -0.76 4.32 -8.03
C ASP A 72 0.66 4.21 -8.63
N LYS A 73 0.75 3.94 -9.93
CA LYS A 73 2.04 3.71 -10.61
C LYS A 73 2.81 4.99 -10.93
N ASP A 74 2.15 6.13 -10.86
CA ASP A 74 2.76 7.43 -11.15
C ASP A 74 3.33 8.06 -9.88
N ARG A 75 2.86 7.61 -8.70
CA ARG A 75 3.22 8.19 -7.40
C ARG A 75 3.80 7.23 -6.38
N LEU A 76 3.56 5.92 -6.50
CA LEU A 76 4.16 4.89 -5.62
C LEU A 76 5.13 4.00 -6.40
N PHE A 77 6.42 4.25 -6.24
CA PHE A 77 7.50 3.48 -6.83
C PHE A 77 7.98 2.39 -5.87
N LYS A 78 8.27 1.20 -6.39
CA LYS A 78 8.71 0.05 -5.61
C LYS A 78 9.97 -0.56 -6.21
N GLU A 79 10.97 -0.76 -5.37
CA GLU A 79 12.20 -1.52 -5.64
C GLU A 79 12.46 -2.50 -4.49
N THR A 80 11.90 -3.71 -4.58
CA THR A 80 12.12 -4.75 -3.57
C THR A 80 12.89 -5.94 -4.16
N TYR A 81 13.85 -6.47 -3.40
CA TYR A 81 14.74 -7.55 -3.83
C TYR A 81 14.76 -8.72 -2.86
#